data_AF-A0A820B9J7-F1
#
_entry.id   AF-A0A820B9J7-F1
#
_cell.length_a   1.000
_cell.length_b   1.000
_cell.length_c   1.000
_cell.angle_alpha   90.00
_cell.angle_beta   90.00
_cell.angle_gamma   90.00
#
_symmetry.space_group_name_H-M   'P 1'
#
loop_
_entity.id
_entity.type
_entity.pdbx_description
1 polymer ?
#
loop_
_entity_poly.entity_id
_entity_poly.type
_entity_poly.pdbx_seq_one_letter_code
_entity_poly.pdbx_strand_id
1 'polypeptide(L)'
;MYQSILLLVVILTLYAATIAADSLEGRGLMNVCYDDYGCFTSGPPFGLTLHRPIALLPDPPEVIDTRFLLYTRQFKDKGQAISRHTTLGTWDRTKATKILVHGFLDTINSTWWPEMKDAFLEA
;
A
#
# COMPACT_ATOMS: atom_id res chain seq x y z
N MET A 1 22.28 -6.32 -52.62
CA MET A 1 22.31 -7.55 -51.80
C MET A 1 22.55 -7.24 -50.32
N TYR A 2 23.67 -6.60 -49.93
CA TYR A 2 23.96 -6.27 -48.53
C TYR A 2 22.92 -5.35 -47.85
N GLN A 3 22.50 -4.27 -48.53
CA GLN A 3 21.45 -3.35 -48.06
C GLN A 3 20.11 -4.04 -47.80
N SER A 4 19.69 -4.93 -48.71
CA SER A 4 18.45 -5.70 -48.58
C SER A 4 18.52 -6.72 -47.43
N ILE A 5 19.68 -7.34 -47.22
CA ILE A 5 19.91 -8.26 -46.09
C ILE A 5 19.91 -7.49 -44.76
N LEU A 6 20.55 -6.30 -44.72
CA LEU A 6 20.59 -5.45 -43.52
C LEU A 6 19.18 -5.00 -43.09
N LEU A 7 18.34 -4.58 -44.04
CA LEU A 7 16.95 -4.21 -43.78
C LEU A 7 16.13 -5.37 -43.21
N LEU A 8 16.29 -6.58 -43.77
CA LEU A 8 15.60 -7.77 -43.26
C LEU A 8 16.04 -8.14 -41.84
N VAL A 9 17.33 -8.03 -41.53
CA VAL A 9 17.84 -8.28 -40.17
C VAL A 9 17.29 -7.25 -39.18
N VAL A 10 17.26 -5.97 -39.53
CA VAL A 10 16.69 -4.92 -38.66
C VAL A 10 15.21 -5.18 -38.39
N ILE A 11 14.41 -5.48 -39.42
CA ILE A 11 12.99 -5.80 -39.27
C ILE A 11 12.78 -7.04 -38.37
N LEU A 12 13.56 -8.10 -38.57
CA LEU A 12 13.50 -9.31 -37.74
C LEU A 12 13.87 -9.01 -36.28
N THR A 13 14.88 -8.18 -36.02
CA THR A 13 15.26 -7.80 -34.65
C THR A 13 14.22 -6.92 -33.97
N LEU A 14 13.61 -5.97 -34.69
CA LEU A 14 12.51 -5.16 -34.18
C LEU A 14 11.27 -6.01 -33.89
N TYR A 15 10.91 -6.92 -34.80
CA TYR A 15 9.77 -7.83 -34.60
C TYR A 15 10.00 -8.77 -33.40
N ALA A 16 11.21 -9.34 -33.28
CA ALA A 16 11.58 -10.15 -32.13
C ALA A 16 11.55 -9.34 -30.81
N ALA A 17 12.00 -8.07 -30.83
CA ALA A 17 11.92 -7.17 -29.69
C ALA A 17 10.47 -6.84 -29.28
N THR A 18 9.57 -6.66 -30.25
CA THR A 18 8.14 -6.46 -29.97
C THR A 18 7.48 -7.69 -29.36
N ILE A 19 7.79 -8.90 -29.84
CA ILE A 19 7.29 -10.16 -29.25
C ILE A 19 7.82 -10.34 -27.82
N ALA A 20 9.09 -10.01 -27.58
CA ALA A 20 9.70 -10.07 -26.26
C ALA A 20 9.05 -9.09 -25.28
N ALA A 21 8.67 -7.89 -25.73
CA ALA A 21 7.99 -6.90 -24.91
C ALA A 21 6.58 -7.36 -24.46
N ASP A 22 5.76 -7.89 -25.38
CA ASP A 22 4.42 -8.43 -25.06
C ASP A 22 4.49 -9.63 -24.11
N SER A 23 5.49 -10.50 -24.29
CA SER A 23 5.65 -11.71 -23.46
C SER A 23 6.21 -11.43 -22.05
N LEU A 24 6.81 -10.26 -21.83
CA LEU A 24 7.16 -9.74 -20.50
C LEU A 24 5.93 -9.19 -19.76
N GLU A 25 4.95 -8.62 -20.47
CA GLU A 25 3.72 -8.10 -19.86
C GLU A 25 2.87 -9.23 -19.24
N GLY A 26 2.95 -10.45 -19.78
CA GLY A 26 2.22 -11.62 -19.28
C GLY A 26 2.95 -12.50 -18.24
N ARG A 27 4.24 -12.28 -17.95
CA ARG A 27 5.03 -13.15 -17.05
C ARG A 27 5.46 -12.39 -15.79
N GLY A 28 4.61 -12.40 -14.75
CA GLY A 28 4.95 -11.86 -13.43
C GLY A 28 3.87 -11.01 -12.75
N LEU A 29 2.74 -10.80 -13.43
CA LEU A 29 1.58 -10.13 -12.86
C LEU A 29 0.83 -11.09 -11.93
N MET A 30 0.77 -10.72 -10.65
CA MET A 30 0.05 -11.42 -9.60
C MET A 30 -1.04 -10.49 -9.10
N ASN A 31 -2.17 -11.07 -8.69
CA ASN A 31 -3.27 -10.35 -8.07
C ASN A 31 -3.73 -11.08 -6.80
N VAL A 32 -4.12 -10.34 -5.79
CA VAL A 32 -4.78 -10.86 -4.58
C VAL A 32 -5.96 -9.97 -4.24
N CYS A 33 -7.04 -10.55 -3.72
CA CYS A 33 -8.20 -9.81 -3.25
C CYS A 33 -8.44 -10.11 -1.77
N TYR A 34 -8.75 -9.09 -1.00
CA TYR A 34 -9.16 -9.19 0.41
C TYR A 34 -10.52 -8.54 0.56
N ASP A 35 -11.49 -9.26 1.13
CA ASP A 35 -12.92 -8.92 1.23
C ASP A 35 -13.23 -7.42 1.13
N ASP A 36 -13.14 -6.70 2.26
CA ASP A 36 -13.52 -5.28 2.37
C ASP A 36 -12.55 -4.31 1.67
N TYR A 37 -11.43 -4.79 1.15
CA TYR A 37 -10.32 -3.98 0.61
C TYR A 37 -10.17 -4.10 -0.91
N GLY A 38 -10.90 -5.00 -1.56
CA GLY A 38 -10.81 -5.23 -2.99
C GLY A 38 -9.52 -5.93 -3.41
N CYS A 39 -9.09 -5.69 -4.65
CA CYS A 39 -7.97 -6.40 -5.27
C CYS A 39 -6.74 -5.52 -5.47
N PHE A 40 -5.56 -6.12 -5.27
CA PHE A 40 -4.25 -5.52 -5.44
C PHE A 40 -3.49 -6.25 -6.54
N THR A 41 -2.77 -5.50 -7.38
CA THR A 41 -1.93 -6.04 -8.44
C THR A 41 -0.45 -5.77 -8.17
N SER A 42 0.41 -6.71 -8.55
CA SER A 42 1.86 -6.51 -8.56
C SER A 42 2.38 -5.82 -9.82
N GLY A 43 1.49 -5.52 -10.79
CA GLY A 43 1.83 -4.83 -12.02
C GLY A 43 2.08 -3.33 -11.85
N PRO A 44 2.51 -2.64 -12.93
CA PRO A 44 2.64 -1.19 -12.94
C PRO A 44 1.32 -0.48 -12.56
N PRO A 45 1.36 0.62 -11.79
CA PRO A 45 2.55 1.30 -11.28
C PRO A 45 3.11 0.71 -9.96
N PHE A 46 2.52 -0.37 -9.43
CA PHE A 46 2.82 -0.91 -8.10
C PHE A 46 4.03 -1.85 -8.06
N GLY A 47 4.45 -2.39 -9.19
CA GLY A 47 5.67 -3.15 -9.38
C GLY A 47 6.13 -3.10 -10.84
N LEU A 48 7.26 -3.73 -11.15
CA LEU A 48 7.85 -3.79 -12.49
C LEU A 48 8.13 -2.42 -13.13
N THR A 49 8.43 -1.40 -12.31
CA THR A 49 8.85 -0.06 -12.77
C THR A 49 10.29 0.26 -12.35
N LEU A 50 10.90 1.30 -12.92
CA LEU A 50 12.24 1.75 -12.52
C LEU A 50 12.35 2.06 -11.01
N HIS A 51 11.31 2.66 -10.44
CA HIS A 51 11.27 2.99 -9.01
C HIS A 51 10.80 1.84 -8.12
N ARG A 52 10.12 0.83 -8.68
CA ARG A 52 9.55 -0.33 -7.98
C ARG A 52 9.84 -1.60 -8.81
N PRO A 53 11.10 -2.06 -8.86
CA PRO A 53 11.50 -3.14 -9.79
C PRO A 53 10.99 -4.51 -9.35
N ILE A 54 10.72 -4.70 -8.05
CA ILE A 54 10.25 -5.96 -7.50
C ILE A 54 8.71 -5.96 -7.51
N ALA A 55 8.13 -6.97 -8.14
CA ALA A 55 6.70 -7.24 -8.10
C ALA A 55 6.35 -7.94 -6.77
N LEU A 56 5.73 -7.20 -5.86
CA LEU A 56 5.24 -7.72 -4.58
C LEU A 56 3.75 -7.41 -4.42
N LEU A 57 3.04 -8.34 -3.81
CA LEU A 57 1.69 -8.12 -3.32
C LEU A 57 1.75 -7.71 -1.83
N PRO A 58 0.76 -6.96 -1.34
CA PRO A 58 0.62 -6.71 0.09
C PRO A 58 0.42 -8.03 0.86
N ASP A 59 0.82 -8.05 2.13
CA ASP A 59 0.47 -9.14 3.04
C ASP A 59 -1.03 -9.14 3.35
N PRO A 60 -1.62 -10.30 3.72
CA PRO A 60 -3.02 -10.37 4.13
C PRO A 60 -3.34 -9.44 5.32
N PRO A 61 -4.55 -8.87 5.41
CA PRO A 61 -4.94 -7.98 6.51
C PRO A 61 -4.74 -8.61 7.90
N GLU A 62 -4.90 -9.93 8.03
CA GLU A 62 -4.71 -10.68 9.27
C GLU A 62 -3.24 -10.77 9.68
N VAL A 63 -2.32 -10.67 8.72
CA VAL A 63 -0.86 -10.66 8.96
C VAL A 63 -0.39 -9.25 9.32
N ILE A 64 -0.93 -8.23 8.64
CA ILE A 64 -0.64 -6.82 8.96
C ILE A 64 -1.22 -6.44 10.33
N ASP A 65 -2.38 -7.00 10.70
CA ASP A 65 -3.08 -6.78 11.97
C ASP A 65 -3.24 -5.28 12.31
N THR A 66 -3.79 -4.51 11.37
CA THR A 66 -4.03 -3.08 11.56
C THR A 66 -5.09 -2.87 12.64
N ARG A 67 -4.72 -2.16 13.71
CA ARG A 67 -5.61 -1.84 14.85
C ARG A 67 -5.91 -0.35 14.91
N PHE A 68 -7.18 -0.01 15.14
CA PHE A 68 -7.59 1.37 15.38
C PHE A 68 -7.88 1.58 16.87
N LEU A 69 -7.09 2.44 17.50
CA LEU A 69 -7.27 2.84 18.89
C LEU A 69 -7.76 4.28 18.95
N LEU A 70 -9.00 4.47 19.40
CA LEU A 70 -9.60 5.79 19.59
C LEU A 70 -9.21 6.34 20.96
N TYR A 71 -8.64 7.55 20.95
CA TYR A 71 -8.39 8.35 22.15
C TYR A 71 -9.22 9.63 22.06
N THR A 72 -9.83 10.01 23.17
CA THR A 72 -10.63 11.23 23.28
C THR A 72 -10.22 12.00 24.53
N ARG A 73 -10.64 13.27 24.64
CA ARG A 73 -10.33 14.06 25.85
C ARG A 73 -10.91 13.46 27.13
N GLN A 74 -11.97 12.65 27.02
CA GLN A 74 -12.57 11.92 28.14
C GLN A 74 -11.80 10.64 28.48
N PHE A 75 -11.16 10.00 27.49
CA PHE A 75 -10.41 8.75 27.64
C PHE A 75 -9.03 8.88 27.01
N LYS A 76 -8.17 9.71 27.62
CA LYS A 76 -6.83 10.04 27.08
C LYS A 76 -5.79 8.94 27.29
N ASP A 77 -5.93 8.16 28.37
CA ASP A 77 -4.92 7.17 28.78
C ASP A 77 -5.23 5.76 28.29
N LYS A 78 -6.49 5.50 27.90
CA LYS A 78 -6.96 4.19 27.48
C LYS A 78 -7.57 4.24 26.08
N GLY A 79 -6.81 3.74 25.12
CA GLY A 79 -7.28 3.58 23.74
C GLY A 79 -8.46 2.64 23.67
N GLN A 80 -9.56 3.09 23.09
CA GLN A 80 -10.73 2.26 22.81
C GLN A 80 -10.50 1.57 21.47
N ALA A 81 -10.40 0.24 21.47
CA ALA A 81 -10.33 -0.52 20.23
C ALA A 81 -11.64 -0.36 19.45
N ILE A 82 -11.55 0.16 18.24
CA ILE A 82 -12.68 0.34 17.33
C ILE A 82 -12.41 -0.41 16.02
N SER A 83 -13.47 -0.83 15.35
CA SER A 83 -13.41 -1.42 14.02
C SER A 83 -14.61 -0.97 13.19
N ARG A 84 -14.58 -1.28 11.90
CA ARG A 84 -15.73 -1.04 11.01
C ARG A 84 -17.02 -1.71 11.50
N HIS A 85 -16.90 -2.83 12.20
CA HIS A 85 -18.03 -3.64 12.64
C HIS A 85 -18.48 -3.34 14.07
N THR A 86 -17.81 -2.42 14.77
CA THR A 86 -18.15 -2.06 16.15
C THR A 86 -18.65 -0.62 16.26
N THR A 87 -19.36 -0.32 17.35
CA THR A 87 -19.72 1.05 17.70
C THR A 87 -18.43 1.87 17.86
N LEU A 88 -18.41 3.09 17.31
CA LEU A 88 -17.25 3.99 17.31
C LEU A 88 -16.91 4.56 18.71
N GLY A 89 -17.24 3.85 19.78
CA GLY A 89 -16.94 4.20 21.16
C GLY A 89 -17.43 5.61 21.51
N THR A 90 -16.51 6.44 21.99
CA THR A 90 -16.76 7.83 22.40
C THR A 90 -16.51 8.84 21.28
N TRP A 91 -16.45 8.38 20.03
CA TRP A 91 -16.23 9.24 18.89
C TRP A 91 -17.41 10.19 18.69
N ASP A 92 -17.07 11.47 18.51
CA ASP A 92 -18.02 12.56 18.37
C ASP A 92 -17.84 13.20 16.99
N ARG A 93 -18.84 13.05 16.14
CA ARG A 93 -18.83 13.52 14.74
C ARG A 93 -18.68 15.04 14.62
N THR A 94 -19.00 15.77 15.68
CA THR A 94 -18.94 17.24 15.70
C THR A 94 -17.52 17.77 15.95
N LYS A 95 -16.60 16.90 16.39
CA LYS A 95 -15.22 17.26 16.72
C LYS A 95 -14.27 16.86 15.59
N ALA A 96 -13.18 17.60 15.48
CA ALA A 96 -12.11 17.26 14.54
C ALA A 96 -11.52 15.88 14.89
N THR A 97 -11.40 15.02 13.88
CA THR A 97 -10.75 13.71 14.01
C THR A 97 -9.34 13.78 13.44
N LYS A 98 -8.36 13.28 14.18
CA LYS A 98 -6.95 13.19 13.78
C LYS A 98 -6.56 11.72 13.73
N ILE A 99 -5.87 11.28 12.68
CA ILE A 99 -5.38 9.91 12.53
C ILE A 99 -3.86 9.96 12.61
N LEU A 100 -3.27 9.27 13.59
CA LEU A 100 -1.83 9.13 13.76
C LEU A 100 -1.42 7.72 13.34
N VAL A 101 -0.54 7.63 12.35
CA VAL A 101 -0.03 6.36 11.81
C VAL A 101 1.48 6.34 11.98
N HIS A 102 2.01 5.32 12.63
CA HIS A 102 3.45 5.13 12.79
C HIS A 102 4.08 4.51 11.53
N GLY A 103 5.41 4.45 11.49
CA GLY A 103 6.15 3.99 10.30
C GLY A 103 7.33 3.09 10.64
N PHE A 104 8.50 3.45 10.11
CA PHE A 104 9.72 2.65 10.12
C PHE A 104 10.06 2.06 11.50
N LEU A 105 10.01 0.72 11.60
CA LEU A 105 10.32 -0.07 12.81
C LEU A 105 9.59 0.38 14.08
N ASP A 106 8.47 1.08 13.92
CA ASP A 106 7.84 1.83 14.99
C ASP A 106 6.57 1.15 15.50
N THR A 107 6.12 1.54 16.69
CA THR A 107 4.86 1.14 17.31
C THR A 107 4.27 2.32 18.08
N ILE A 108 3.03 2.20 18.56
CA ILE A 108 2.41 3.22 19.42
C ILE A 108 3.14 3.45 20.76
N ASN A 109 4.10 2.58 21.12
CA ASN A 109 4.89 2.68 22.34
C ASN A 109 6.16 3.53 22.16
N SER A 110 6.47 4.01 20.95
CA SER A 110 7.55 4.98 20.78
C SER A 110 7.18 6.31 21.42
N THR A 111 8.18 7.10 21.81
CA THR A 111 7.97 8.32 22.61
C THR A 111 7.13 9.38 21.89
N TRP A 112 7.32 9.56 20.58
CA TRP A 112 6.62 10.62 19.84
C TRP A 112 5.12 10.38 19.72
N TRP A 113 4.68 9.11 19.67
CA TRP A 113 3.29 8.78 19.40
C TRP A 113 2.34 9.22 20.54
N PRO A 114 2.57 8.87 21.83
CA PRO A 114 1.76 9.37 22.94
C PRO A 114 1.93 10.89 23.11
N GLU A 115 3.13 11.45 22.92
CA GLU A 115 3.36 12.90 22.99
C GLU A 115 2.49 13.66 21.96
N MET A 116 2.45 13.18 20.72
CA MET A 116 1.66 13.80 19.66
C MET A 116 0.15 13.61 19.89
N LYS A 117 -0.27 12.42 20.34
CA LYS A 117 -1.65 12.17 20.76
C LYS A 117 -2.07 13.20 21.82
N ASP A 118 -1.28 13.36 22.88
CA ASP A 118 -1.62 14.26 23.99
C ASP A 118 -1.64 15.72 23.57
N ALA A 119 -0.68 16.16 22.74
CA ALA A 119 -0.70 17.49 22.16
C ALA A 119 -2.01 17.78 21.39
N PHE A 120 -2.52 16.82 20.61
CA PHE A 120 -3.82 16.99 19.92
C PHE A 120 -5.03 16.99 20.86
N LEU A 121 -4.96 16.28 21.99
CA LEU A 121 -6.04 16.19 22.97
C LEU A 121 -6.03 17.36 23.98
N GLU A 122 -4.95 18.14 24.03
CA GLU A 122 -4.79 19.33 24.88
C GLU A 122 -5.06 20.64 24.15
N ALA A 123 -4.98 20.67 22.82
CA ALA A 123 -5.29 21.83 21.97
C ALA A 123 -6.80 22.11 21.88
#